data_AF-A0A7L7L488-F1
#
_entry.id   AF-A0A7L7L488-F1
#
_cell.length_a   1.000
_cell.length_b   1.000
_cell.length_c   1.000
_cell.angle_alpha   90.00
_cell.angle_beta   90.00
_cell.angle_gamma   90.00
#
_symmetry.space_group_name_H-M   'P 1'
#
loop_
_entity.id
_entity.type
_entity.pdbx_description
1 polymer ?
#
loop_
_entity_poly.entity_id
_entity_poly.type
_entity_poly.pdbx_seq_one_letter_code
_entity_poly.pdbx_strand_id
1 'polypeptide(L)' 'MGKRQFRISQKEMLSKTNELLGRKVQVILAGNRVLTGSIEDLSASELLLKDARFNLHRILPNDVREVVYDQETLY' A
#
# COMPACT_ATOMS: atom_id res chain seq x y z
N MET A 1 18.10 -3.63 -15.22
CA MET A 1 16.83 -4.24 -14.78
C MET A 1 16.04 -3.20 -14.01
N GLY A 2 15.12 -2.50 -14.68
CA GLY A 2 14.37 -1.39 -14.07
C GLY A 2 13.16 -1.90 -13.33
N LYS A 3 13.14 -1.74 -11.99
CA LYS A 3 11.90 -1.93 -11.21
C LYS A 3 10.94 -0.82 -11.61
N ARG A 4 9.74 -1.18 -12.07
CA ARG A 4 8.66 -0.21 -12.34
C ARG A 4 7.86 -0.04 -11.07
N GLN A 5 8.01 1.13 -10.46
CA GLN A 5 7.14 1.57 -9.37
C GLN A 5 5.82 2.05 -9.96
N PHE A 6 4.73 1.40 -9.57
CA PHE A 6 3.38 1.87 -9.88
C PHE A 6 2.89 2.69 -8.71
N ARG A 7 2.42 3.91 -9.00
CA ARG A 7 1.70 4.74 -8.05
C ARG A 7 0.23 4.67 -8.39
N ILE A 8 -0.57 4.30 -7.40
CA ILE A 8 -2.03 4.26 -7.52
C ILE A 8 -2.64 5.22 -6.50
N SER A 9 -3.74 5.82 -6.91
CA SER A 9 -4.54 6.68 -6.03
C SER A 9 -5.37 5.86 -5.05
N GLN A 10 -5.87 6.50 -3.98
CA GLN A 10 -6.80 5.88 -3.02
C GLN A 10 -7.99 5.17 -3.69
N LYS A 11 -8.55 5.75 -4.77
CA LYS A 11 -9.68 5.16 -5.50
C LYS A 11 -9.30 3.85 -6.18
N GLU A 12 -8.12 3.83 -6.80
CA GLU A 12 -7.59 2.64 -7.48
C GLU A 12 -7.11 1.59 -6.48
N MET A 13 -6.70 2.00 -5.27
CA MET A 13 -6.35 1.10 -4.18
C MET A 13 -7.49 0.15 -3.83
N LEU A 14 -8.73 0.67 -3.74
CA LEU A 14 -9.94 -0.12 -3.47
C LEU A 14 -10.30 -1.06 -4.62
N SER A 15 -9.97 -0.69 -5.86
CA SER A 15 -10.18 -1.56 -7.03
C SER A 15 -9.10 -2.64 -7.16
N LYS A 16 -7.88 -2.37 -6.68
CA LYS A 16 -6.71 -3.26 -6.76
C LYS A 16 -6.36 -3.95 -5.45
N THR A 17 -7.29 -4.01 -4.51
CA THR A 17 -7.13 -4.64 -3.20
C THR A 17 -6.50 -6.03 -3.29
N ASN A 18 -6.99 -6.86 -4.21
CA ASN A 18 -6.49 -8.22 -4.42
C ASN A 18 -5.04 -8.29 -4.92
N GLU A 19 -4.57 -7.28 -5.67
CA GLU A 19 -3.18 -7.23 -6.13
C GLU A 19 -2.23 -6.73 -5.04
N LEU A 20 -2.74 -5.90 -4.13
CA LEU A 20 -1.98 -5.23 -3.07
C LEU A 20 -1.84 -6.09 -1.82
N LEU A 21 -2.80 -6.98 -1.56
CA LEU A 21 -2.83 -7.83 -0.38
C LEU A 21 -1.62 -8.77 -0.37
N GLY A 22 -0.88 -8.79 0.74
CA GLY A 22 0.35 -9.57 0.91
C GLY A 22 1.59 -9.00 0.22
N ARG A 23 1.48 -7.92 -0.57
CA ARG A 23 2.63 -7.28 -1.21
C ARG A 23 3.26 -6.21 -0.35
N LYS A 24 4.56 -6.02 -0.55
CA LYS A 24 5.31 -4.90 0.03
C LYS A 24 5.00 -3.63 -0.75
N VAL A 25 4.43 -2.66 -0.05
CA VAL A 25 4.01 -1.37 -0.61
C VAL A 25 4.58 -0.22 0.22
N GLN A 26 4.55 0.97 -0.37
CA GLN A 26 4.78 2.22 0.32
C GLN A 26 3.48 3.02 0.26
N VAL A 27 2.88 3.27 1.41
CA VAL A 27 1.66 4.06 1.56
C VAL A 27 2.07 5.48 1.92
N ILE A 28 1.68 6.42 1.08
CA ILE A 28 1.85 7.85 1.30
C ILE A 28 0.54 8.37 1.90
N LEU A 29 0.61 8.84 3.13
CA LEU A 29 -0.51 9.44 3.84
C LEU A 29 -0.70 10.91 3.43
N ALA A 30 -1.90 11.44 3.65
CA ALA A 30 -2.25 12.83 3.40
C ALA A 30 -1.32 13.82 4.13
N GLY A 31 -0.81 13.44 5.30
CA GLY A 31 0.18 14.21 6.06
C GLY A 31 1.61 14.17 5.51
N ASN A 32 1.82 13.79 4.24
CA ASN A 32 3.12 13.54 3.61
C ASN A 32 4.00 12.51 4.36
N ARG A 33 3.39 11.69 5.21
CA ARG A 33 4.08 10.61 5.92
C ARG A 33 4.09 9.37 5.04
N VAL A 34 5.25 8.77 4.87
CA VAL A 34 5.42 7.53 4.11
C VAL A 34 5.54 6.37 5.08
N LEU A 35 4.72 5.35 4.89
CA LEU A 35 4.79 4.08 5.61
C LEU A 35 5.12 2.98 4.63
N THR A 36 6.12 2.17 4.94
CA THR A 36 6.54 1.07 4.10
C THR A 36 6.27 -0.24 4.81
N GLY A 37 5.66 -1.20 4.14
CA GLY A 37 5.31 -2.45 4.78
C GLY A 37 4.54 -3.37 3.86
N SER A 38 4.13 -4.51 4.39
CA SER A 38 3.24 -5.42 3.69
C SER A 38 1.79 -5.15 4.10
N ILE A 39 0.88 -5.09 3.13
CA ILE A 39 -0.55 -5.02 3.44
C ILE A 39 -0.98 -6.41 3.93
N GLU A 40 -1.40 -6.50 5.20
CA GLU A 40 -2.03 -7.73 5.71
C GLU A 40 -3.52 -7.73 5.41
N ASP A 41 -4.18 -6.59 5.60
CA ASP A 41 -5.61 -6.45 5.34
C ASP A 41 -5.91 -5.06 4.78
N LEU A 42 -6.87 -5.00 3.86
CA LEU A 42 -7.29 -3.77 3.22
C LEU A 42 -8.80 -3.80 3.06
N SER A 43 -9.47 -3.20 4.04
CA SER A 43 -10.92 -3.03 4.07
C SER A 43 -11.30 -1.60 3.75
N ALA A 44 -12.58 -1.38 3.41
CA ALA A 44 -13.12 -0.03 3.18
C ALA A 44 -13.05 0.88 4.42
N SER A 45 -12.99 0.29 5.62
CA SER A 45 -12.93 1.01 6.90
C SER A 45 -11.51 1.18 7.44
N GLU A 46 -10.63 0.19 7.22
CA GLU A 46 -9.28 0.18 7.77
C GLU A 46 -8.28 -0.52 6.85
N LEU A 47 -7.06 0.00 6.83
CA LEU A 47 -5.90 -0.57 6.16
C LEU A 47 -4.89 -1.02 7.21
N LEU A 48 -4.60 -2.32 7.24
CA LEU A 48 -3.60 -2.92 8.11
C LEU A 48 -2.30 -3.08 7.34
N LEU A 49 -1.32 -2.26 7.70
CA LEU A 49 0.01 -2.32 7.13
C LEU A 49 1.00 -2.80 8.18
N LYS A 50 1.73 -3.87 7.85
CA LYS A 50 2.77 -4.43 8.70
C LYS A 50 4.13 -3.95 8.25
N ASP A 51 4.80 -3.17 9.09
CA ASP A 51 6.14 -2.67 8.80
C ASP A 51 7.18 -3.82 8.89
N ALA A 52 8.38 -3.59 8.35
CA ALA A 52 9.51 -4.51 8.43
C ALA A 52 9.92 -4.86 9.87
N ARG A 53 9.54 -4.03 10.84
CA ARG A 53 9.72 -4.27 12.29
C ARG A 53 8.57 -5.05 12.93
N PHE A 54 7.68 -5.63 12.12
CA PHE A 54 6.49 -6.36 12.57
C PHE A 54 5.47 -5.50 13.34
N ASN A 55 5.57 -4.17 13.23
CA ASN A 55 4.59 -3.26 13.79
C ASN A 55 3.36 -3.20 12.88
N LEU A 56 2.18 -3.34 13.47
CA LEU A 56 0.89 -3.20 12.81
C LEU A 56 0.44 -1.75 12.85
N HIS A 57 0.40 -1.12 11.68
CA HIS A 57 -0.13 0.21 11.49
C HIS A 57 -1.58 0.09 11.01
N ARG A 58 -2.50 0.63 11.81
CA ARG A 58 -3.89 0.81 11.43
C ARG A 58 -4.03 2.19 10.81
N ILE A 59 -4.39 2.22 9.54
CA ILE A 59 -4.48 3.45 8.75
C ILE A 59 -5.90 3.55 8.23
N LEU A 60 -6.50 4.73 8.33
CA LEU A 60 -7.78 5.00 7.69
C LEU A 60 -7.55 5.12 6.17
N PRO A 61 -8.30 4.41 5.32
CA PRO A 61 -8.18 4.53 3.87
C PRO A 61 -8.38 5.96 3.38
N ASN A 62 -9.12 6.79 4.13
CA ASN A 62 -9.33 8.20 3.85
C ASN A 62 -8.07 9.07 4.05
N ASP A 63 -7.16 8.64 4.92
CA ASP A 63 -5.88 9.31 5.14
C ASP A 63 -4.82 8.86 4.14
N VAL A 64 -5.11 7.87 3.29
CA VAL A 64 -4.20 7.41 2.25
C VAL A 64 -4.31 8.31 1.03
N ARG A 65 -3.20 8.93 0.65
CA ARG A 65 -3.10 9.75 -0.56
C ARG A 65 -2.75 8.89 -1.77
N GLU A 66 -1.65 8.16 -1.67
CA GLU A 66 -1.11 7.33 -2.75
C GLU A 66 -0.53 6.04 -2.19
N VAL A 67 -0.61 4.97 -2.98
CA VAL A 67 0.10 3.72 -2.69
C VAL A 67 1.07 3.43 -3.82
N VAL A 68 2.32 3.18 -3.46
CA VAL A 68 3.39 2.81 -4.38
C VAL A 68 3.74 1.35 -4.19
N TYR A 69 3.75 0.58 -5.26
CA TYR A 69 4.16 -0.82 -5.20
C TYR A 69 5.01 -1.17 -6.40
N ASP A 70 5.94 -2.10 -6.19
CA ASP A 70 6.74 -2.66 -7.28
C ASP A 70 5.91 -3.76 -7.96
N GLN A 71 5.75 -3.66 -9.28
CA GLN A 71 5.23 -4.77 -10.07
C GLN A 71 6.44 -5.46 -10.72
N GLU A 72 6.72 -6.68 -10.26
CA GLU A 72 7.60 -7.58 -11.02
C GLU A 72 6.82 -8.01 -12.27
N THR A 73 7.19 -7.44 -13.41
CA THR A 73 6.82 -8.01 -14.71
C THR A 73 7.52 -9.37 -14.83
N LEU A 74 6.75 -10.45 -14.70
CA LEU A 74 7.15 -11.78 -15.18
C LEU A 74 7.34 -11.66 -16.70
N TYR A 75 8.58 -11.86 -17.15
CA TYR A 75 8.91 -12.06 -18.57
C TYR A 75 8.46 -13.43 -19.03
#